data_AF-A0A928LPI9-F1
#
_entry.id   AF-A0A928LPI9-F1
#
_cell.length_a   1.000
_cell.length_b   1.000
_cell.length_c   1.000
_cell.angle_alpha   90.00
_cell.angle_beta   90.00
_cell.angle_gamma   90.00
#
_symmetry.space_group_name_H-M   'P 1'
#
loop_
_entity.id
_entity.type
_entity.pdbx_description
1 polymer ?
#
loop_
_entity_poly.entity_id
_entity_poly.type
_entity_poly.pdbx_seq_one_letter_code
_entity_poly.pdbx_strand_id
1 'polypeptide(L)'
;MYFRAQKKSSQDVSLSDYIETGTDGAALSLMEVVAEEEDLFESVCARQRSEQVRCAVAEHLKGREKQVILLRYGLNGNPPLRQREVAKLLGISRSYVSRIETKALGKLQKVLSDNES
;
A
#
# COMPACT_ATOMS: atom_id res chain seq x y z
N MET A 1 1.02 30.18 23.59
CA MET A 1 -0.06 29.33 23.05
C MET A 1 -1.01 29.01 24.18
N TYR A 2 -2.25 29.52 24.13
CA TYR A 2 -3.25 29.29 25.18
C TYR A 2 -3.94 27.95 24.94
N PHE A 3 -3.54 26.93 25.69
CA PHE A 3 -4.35 25.73 25.88
C PHE A 3 -5.57 26.17 26.69
N ARG A 4 -6.72 26.34 26.04
CA ARG A 4 -7.98 26.62 26.76
C ARG A 4 -8.24 25.41 27.64
N ALA A 5 -8.32 25.62 28.95
CA ALA A 5 -8.75 24.60 29.91
C ALA A 5 -10.20 24.21 29.59
N GLN A 6 -10.38 23.18 28.75
CA GLN A 6 -11.67 22.51 28.63
C GLN A 6 -12.02 21.91 29.99
N LYS A 7 -13.20 22.28 30.51
CA LYS A 7 -13.81 21.58 31.65
C LYS A 7 -14.01 20.12 31.21
N LYS A 8 -13.36 19.17 31.89
CA LYS A 8 -13.59 17.73 31.71
C LYS A 8 -15.09 17.48 31.75
N SER A 9 -15.64 16.92 30.68
CA SER A 9 -17.01 16.39 30.69
C SER A 9 -17.06 15.22 31.66
N SER A 10 -18.21 14.96 32.28
CA SER A 10 -18.38 13.86 33.26
C SER A 10 -18.07 12.46 32.69
N GLN A 11 -17.82 12.35 31.38
CA GLN A 11 -17.58 11.10 30.66
C GLN A 11 -16.16 11.00 30.07
N ASP A 12 -15.29 11.99 30.31
CA ASP A 12 -13.91 11.96 29.81
C ASP A 12 -13.03 11.14 30.77
N VAL A 13 -12.36 10.11 30.25
CA VAL A 13 -11.37 9.29 30.97
C VAL A 13 -9.99 9.44 30.34
N SER A 14 -8.92 9.34 31.13
CA SER A 14 -7.55 9.40 30.63
C SER A 14 -7.12 8.03 30.13
N LEU A 15 -6.40 7.96 28.99
CA LEU A 15 -5.78 6.72 28.53
C LEU A 15 -4.70 6.20 29.49
N SER A 16 -4.17 7.09 30.35
CA SER A 16 -3.23 6.72 31.40
C SER A 16 -3.91 6.23 32.69
N ASP A 17 -5.25 6.24 32.76
CA ASP A 17 -5.96 5.68 33.92
C ASP A 17 -5.83 4.15 33.92
N TYR A 18 -5.87 3.55 35.12
CA TYR A 18 -5.63 2.12 35.32
C TYR A 18 -6.93 1.32 35.42
N ILE A 19 -6.89 0.08 34.95
CA ILE A 19 -7.92 -0.93 35.07
C ILE A 19 -7.53 -1.83 36.25
N GLU A 20 -8.45 -2.00 37.20
CA GLU A 20 -8.25 -2.93 38.31
C GLU A 20 -8.37 -4.37 37.82
N THR A 21 -7.24 -5.07 37.79
CA THR A 21 -7.13 -6.46 37.31
C THR A 21 -7.05 -7.46 38.47
N GLY A 22 -8.06 -7.53 39.34
CA GLY A 22 -8.15 -8.54 40.40
C GLY A 22 -6.99 -8.56 41.42
N THR A 23 -6.96 -9.54 42.32
CA THR A 23 -6.08 -9.55 43.50
C THR A 23 -4.60 -9.80 43.23
N ASP A 24 -4.24 -10.34 42.05
CA ASP A 24 -2.86 -10.73 41.70
C ASP A 24 -2.36 -10.14 40.37
N GLY A 25 -3.14 -9.27 39.71
CA GLY A 25 -2.79 -8.71 38.40
C GLY A 25 -2.07 -7.37 38.49
N ALA A 26 -1.05 -7.16 37.65
CA ALA A 26 -0.44 -5.85 37.47
C ALA A 26 -1.46 -4.87 36.88
N ALA A 27 -1.58 -3.67 37.47
CA ALA A 27 -2.49 -2.64 37.00
C ALA A 27 -2.18 -2.28 35.54
N LEU A 28 -3.12 -2.56 34.63
CA LEU A 28 -3.02 -2.21 33.21
C LEU A 28 -3.56 -0.81 32.99
N SER A 29 -2.87 0.02 32.23
CA SER A 29 -3.43 1.28 31.76
C SER A 29 -4.45 1.05 30.65
N LEU A 30 -5.43 1.95 30.50
CA LEU A 30 -6.37 1.91 29.38
C LEU A 30 -5.65 1.88 28.03
N MET A 31 -4.53 2.59 27.88
CA MET A 31 -3.70 2.58 26.69
C MET A 31 -3.17 1.19 26.30
N GLU A 32 -2.92 0.31 27.27
CA GLU A 32 -2.39 -1.05 27.03
C GLU A 32 -3.46 -2.04 26.56
N VAL A 33 -4.75 -1.72 26.76
CA VAL A 33 -5.88 -2.60 26.44
C VAL A 33 -6.63 -2.14 25.18
N VAL A 34 -6.43 -0.89 24.76
CA VAL A 34 -7.00 -0.36 23.53
C VAL A 34 -6.40 -1.10 22.33
N ALA A 35 -7.24 -1.87 21.64
CA ALA A 35 -6.88 -2.48 20.37
C ALA A 35 -7.11 -1.47 19.24
N GLU A 36 -6.16 -1.40 18.31
CA GLU A 36 -6.37 -0.77 17.00
C GLU A 36 -6.83 -1.82 15.99
N GLU A 37 -7.72 -1.41 15.08
CA GLU A 37 -8.14 -2.24 13.94
C GLU A 37 -7.05 -2.32 12.86
N GLU A 38 -6.02 -1.46 12.95
CA GLU A 38 -4.96 -1.38 11.94
C GLU A 38 -3.94 -2.51 12.12
N ASP A 39 -3.87 -3.38 11.10
CA ASP A 39 -2.81 -4.37 11.00
C ASP A 39 -1.52 -3.72 10.46
N LEU A 40 -0.68 -3.28 11.39
CA LEU A 40 0.64 -2.71 11.07
C LEU A 40 1.50 -3.66 10.25
N PHE A 41 1.41 -4.97 10.48
CA PHE A 41 2.19 -5.95 9.74
C PHE A 41 1.75 -6.00 8.27
N GLU A 42 0.44 -6.03 7.99
CA GLU A 42 -0.08 -5.94 6.62
C GLU A 42 0.33 -4.63 5.93
N SER A 43 0.33 -3.49 6.65
CA SER A 43 0.75 -2.20 6.10
C SER A 43 2.21 -2.23 5.63
N VAL A 44 3.10 -2.83 6.43
CA VAL A 44 4.53 -2.96 6.13
C VAL A 44 4.73 -3.92 4.95
N CYS A 45 4.06 -5.07 4.98
CA CYS A 45 4.09 -6.06 3.90
C CYS A 45 3.58 -5.48 2.57
N ALA A 46 2.51 -4.68 2.58
CA ALA A 46 1.99 -4.01 1.39
C ALA A 46 2.99 -3.00 0.81
N ARG A 47 3.69 -2.26 1.67
CA ARG A 47 4.73 -1.30 1.26
C ARG A 47 5.93 -2.02 0.64
N GLN A 48 6.37 -3.12 1.25
CA GLN A 48 7.47 -3.94 0.72
C GLN A 48 7.11 -4.54 -0.65
N ARG A 49 5.93 -5.15 -0.79
CA ARG A 49 5.43 -5.69 -2.06
C ARG A 49 5.35 -4.62 -3.16
N SER A 50 4.88 -3.42 -2.82
CA SER A 50 4.84 -2.30 -3.77
C SER A 50 6.23 -1.92 -4.26
N GLU A 51 7.22 -1.93 -3.38
CA GLU A 51 8.60 -1.62 -3.75
C GLU A 51 9.22 -2.70 -4.64
N GLN A 52 8.99 -3.99 -4.32
CA GLN A 52 9.42 -5.11 -5.16
C GLN A 52 8.88 -4.98 -6.60
N VAL A 53 7.59 -4.64 -6.76
CA VAL A 53 7.00 -4.42 -8.09
C VAL A 53 7.67 -3.25 -8.82
N ARG A 54 7.95 -2.15 -8.12
CA ARG A 54 8.64 -0.99 -8.73
C ARG A 54 10.04 -1.35 -9.21
N CYS A 55 10.81 -2.06 -8.39
CA CYS A 55 12.15 -2.55 -8.75
C CYS A 55 12.08 -3.51 -9.94
N ALA A 56 11.18 -4.49 -9.92
CA ALA A 56 11.01 -5.44 -11.01
C ALA A 56 10.66 -4.74 -12.34
N VAL A 57 9.75 -3.74 -12.32
CA VAL A 57 9.43 -2.92 -13.49
C VAL A 57 10.63 -2.09 -13.95
N ALA A 58 11.42 -1.56 -13.03
CA ALA A 58 12.58 -0.73 -13.37
C ALA A 58 13.70 -1.52 -14.05
N GLU A 59 13.97 -2.73 -13.56
CA GLU A 59 15.10 -3.57 -13.97
C GLU A 59 14.78 -4.47 -15.18
N HIS A 60 13.57 -5.06 -15.21
CA HIS A 60 13.25 -6.15 -16.13
C HIS A 60 12.41 -5.72 -17.35
N LEU A 61 11.75 -4.57 -17.29
CA LEU A 61 11.00 -4.01 -18.42
C LEU A 61 11.77 -2.89 -19.10
N LYS A 62 11.82 -2.92 -20.44
CA LYS A 62 12.55 -1.92 -21.24
C LYS A 62 11.67 -1.32 -22.34
N GLY A 63 11.96 -0.08 -22.72
CA GLY A 63 11.30 0.62 -23.81
C GLY A 63 9.78 0.63 -23.70
N ARG A 64 9.09 0.13 -24.74
CA ARG A 64 7.62 0.10 -24.81
C ARG A 64 6.95 -0.74 -23.72
N GLU A 65 7.58 -1.82 -23.25
CA GLU A 65 6.99 -2.65 -22.19
C GLU A 65 6.84 -1.85 -20.90
N LYS A 66 7.93 -1.18 -20.49
CA LYS A 66 7.95 -0.31 -19.31
C LYS A 66 6.93 0.82 -19.44
N GLN A 67 6.93 1.50 -20.59
CA GLN A 67 6.00 2.62 -20.83
C GLN A 67 4.54 2.20 -20.76
N VAL A 68 4.17 1.06 -21.37
CA VAL A 68 2.80 0.52 -21.31
C VAL A 68 2.42 0.18 -19.87
N ILE A 69 3.28 -0.49 -19.10
CA ILE A 69 2.98 -0.86 -17.71
C ILE A 69 2.86 0.38 -16.81
N LEU A 70 3.76 1.36 -16.92
CA LEU A 70 3.67 2.60 -16.14
C LEU A 70 2.33 3.32 -16.37
N LEU A 71 1.90 3.45 -17.63
CA LEU A 71 0.64 4.12 -17.99
C LEU A 71 -0.61 3.29 -17.59
N ARG A 72 -0.57 1.97 -17.77
CA ARG A 72 -1.71 1.09 -17.47
C ARG A 72 -2.03 1.04 -15.97
N TYR A 73 -1.00 1.07 -15.14
CA TYR A 73 -1.11 0.85 -13.69
C TYR A 73 -0.79 2.09 -12.85
N GLY A 74 -0.48 3.23 -13.47
CA GLY A 74 -0.26 4.49 -12.76
C GLY A 74 1.01 4.53 -11.90
N LEU A 75 2.00 3.68 -12.21
CA LEU A 75 3.21 3.51 -11.41
C LEU A 75 4.18 4.71 -11.48
N ASN A 76 3.84 5.74 -12.25
CA ASN A 76 4.58 7.00 -12.37
C ASN A 76 3.88 8.19 -11.70
N GLY A 77 2.91 7.93 -10.80
CA GLY A 77 2.16 8.97 -10.08
C GLY A 77 0.97 9.54 -10.86
N ASN A 78 0.69 9.04 -12.05
CA ASN A 78 -0.53 9.39 -12.80
C ASN A 78 -1.64 8.36 -12.56
N PRO A 79 -2.91 8.72 -12.76
CA PRO A 79 -4.01 7.76 -12.75
C PRO A 79 -3.81 6.62 -13.76
N PRO A 80 -4.21 5.39 -13.43
CA PRO A 80 -4.13 4.27 -14.36
C PRO A 80 -5.02 4.49 -15.58
N LEU A 81 -4.50 4.18 -16.76
CA LEU A 81 -5.20 4.35 -18.03
C LEU A 81 -5.68 3.02 -18.59
N ARG A 82 -6.84 3.01 -19.26
CA ARG A 82 -7.37 1.86 -20.01
C ARG A 82 -6.52 1.58 -21.24
N GLN A 83 -6.47 0.33 -21.71
CA GLN A 83 -5.71 -0.05 -22.92
C GLN A 83 -6.01 0.83 -24.14
N ARG A 84 -7.27 1.24 -24.34
CA ARG A 84 -7.68 2.12 -25.46
C ARG A 84 -7.10 3.53 -25.32
N GLU A 85 -6.93 4.04 -24.10
CA GLU A 85 -6.35 5.36 -23.82
C GLU A 85 -4.84 5.32 -24.02
N VAL A 86 -4.17 4.29 -23.51
CA VAL A 86 -2.73 4.05 -23.77
C VAL A 86 -2.46 3.88 -25.27
N ALA A 87 -3.32 3.16 -25.98
CA ALA A 87 -3.22 2.98 -27.43
C ALA A 87 -3.26 4.30 -28.19
N LYS A 88 -4.20 5.19 -27.83
CA LYS A 88 -4.31 6.55 -28.39
C LYS A 88 -3.06 7.36 -28.10
N LEU A 89 -2.57 7.35 -26.86
CA LEU A 89 -1.36 8.09 -26.46
C LEU A 89 -0.10 7.62 -27.18
N LEU A 90 0.04 6.31 -27.37
CA LEU A 90 1.23 5.71 -27.98
C LEU A 90 1.15 5.57 -29.51
N GLY A 91 0.03 5.99 -30.12
CA GLY A 91 -0.18 5.90 -31.57
C GLY A 91 -0.17 4.47 -32.12
N ILE A 92 -0.68 3.51 -31.34
CA ILE A 92 -0.72 2.09 -31.71
C ILE A 92 -2.11 1.48 -31.50
N SER A 93 -2.35 0.28 -32.02
CA SER A 93 -3.64 -0.40 -31.83
C SER A 93 -3.81 -0.90 -30.39
N ARG A 94 -5.06 -0.91 -29.91
CA ARG A 94 -5.42 -1.49 -28.61
C ARG A 94 -4.98 -2.94 -28.48
N SER A 95 -5.12 -3.74 -29.55
CA SER A 95 -4.65 -5.14 -29.56
C SER A 95 -3.14 -5.24 -29.41
N TYR A 96 -2.37 -4.28 -29.95
CA TYR A 96 -0.92 -4.26 -29.77
C TYR A 96 -0.52 -3.89 -28.34
N VAL A 97 -1.20 -2.93 -27.71
CA VAL A 97 -1.05 -2.66 -26.27
C VAL A 97 -1.33 -3.91 -25.45
N SER A 98 -2.42 -4.63 -25.75
CA SER A 98 -2.77 -5.88 -25.07
C SER A 98 -1.64 -6.91 -25.15
N ARG A 99 -1.04 -7.11 -26.33
CA ARG A 99 0.08 -8.05 -26.51
C ARG A 99 1.31 -7.64 -25.71
N ILE A 100 1.65 -6.35 -25.70
CA ILE A 100 2.77 -5.83 -24.91
C ILE A 100 2.51 -6.04 -23.41
N GLU A 101 1.30 -5.73 -22.95
CA GLU A 101 0.89 -5.89 -21.56
C GLU A 101 1.00 -7.35 -21.11
N THR A 102 0.43 -8.30 -21.87
CA THR A 102 0.53 -9.74 -21.54
C THR A 102 1.98 -10.21 -21.46
N LYS A 103 2.83 -9.78 -22.40
CA LYS A 103 4.25 -10.16 -22.40
C LYS A 103 5.01 -9.57 -21.21
N ALA A 104 4.75 -8.31 -20.88
CA ALA A 104 5.40 -7.62 -19.76
C ALA A 104 4.96 -8.22 -18.41
N LEU A 105 3.66 -8.48 -18.23
CA LEU A 105 3.13 -9.13 -17.03
C LEU A 105 3.71 -10.55 -16.86
N GLY A 106 3.82 -11.33 -17.94
CA GLY A 106 4.44 -12.65 -17.88
C GLY A 106 5.93 -12.61 -17.50
N LYS A 107 6.67 -11.55 -17.85
CA LYS A 107 8.05 -11.35 -17.37
C LYS A 107 8.09 -11.00 -15.89
N LEU A 108 7.27 -10.04 -15.47
CA LEU A 108 7.20 -9.62 -14.07
C LEU A 108 6.79 -10.78 -13.16
N GLN A 109 5.83 -11.60 -13.58
CA GLN A 109 5.38 -12.75 -12.82
C GLN A 109 6.52 -13.72 -12.53
N LYS A 110 7.35 -14.05 -13.53
CA LYS A 110 8.50 -14.94 -13.35
C LYS A 110 9.52 -14.37 -12.36
N VAL A 111 9.89 -13.10 -12.52
CA VAL A 111 10.86 -12.44 -11.65
C VAL A 111 10.35 -12.37 -10.21
N LEU A 112 9.07 -12.08 -10.01
CA LEU A 112 8.49 -11.98 -8.68
C LEU A 112 8.29 -13.35 -8.03
N SER A 113 7.97 -14.40 -8.81
CA SER A 113 7.89 -15.77 -8.26
C SER A 113 9.25 -16.34 -7.88
N ASP A 114 10.31 -15.98 -8.63
CA ASP A 114 11.67 -16.47 -8.36
C ASP A 114 12.29 -15.82 -7.10
N ASN A 115 11.79 -14.65 -6.67
CA ASN A 115 12.25 -13.97 -5.44
C ASN A 115 11.57 -14.48 -4.15
N GLU A 116 10.53 -15.31 -4.27
CA GLU A 116 9.80 -15.90 -3.13
C GLU A 116 10.30 -17.32 -2.78
N SER A 117 11.31 -17.84 -3.51
CA SER A 117 11.94 -19.16 -3.30
C SER A 117 13.30 -19.04 -2.63
#